data_AF-A0A968XA17-F1
#
_entry.id   AF-A0A968XA17-F1
#
_cell.length_a   1.000
_cell.length_b   1.000
_cell.length_c   1.000
_cell.angle_alpha   90.00
_cell.angle_beta   90.00
_cell.angle_gamma   90.00
#
_symmetry.space_group_name_H-M   'P 1'
#
loop_
_entity.id
_entity.type
_entity.pdbx_description
1 polymer ?
#
loop_
_entity_poly.entity_id
_entity_poly.type
_entity_poly.pdbx_seq_one_letter_code
_entity_poly.pdbx_strand_id
1 'polypeptide(L)'
;MGDRVTTVERTFTHSFTVRDSFPTVPIPLTEEEPELAIDLQAVFAGVYGRSRYHQRIDYGQPLPPPNLEPADQAWVEQLLAVGEGN
;
A
#
# COMPACT_ATOMS: atom_id res chain seq x y z
N MET A 1 -33.15 -8.45 28.57
CA MET A 1 -33.58 -8.02 27.22
C MET A 1 -32.39 -7.25 26.68
N GLY A 2 -31.47 -7.88 25.94
CA GLY A 2 -31.48 -7.92 24.47
C GLY A 2 -31.14 -6.51 23.99
N ASP A 3 -29.94 -6.20 23.52
CA ASP A 3 -29.50 -6.64 22.20
C ASP A 3 -28.01 -7.03 22.14
N ARG A 4 -27.76 -8.07 21.36
CA ARG A 4 -26.42 -8.52 21.01
C ARG A 4 -25.95 -7.58 19.90
N VAL A 5 -24.89 -6.81 20.14
CA VAL A 5 -24.16 -6.09 19.09
C VAL A 5 -23.81 -7.11 18.02
N THR A 6 -24.58 -7.13 16.94
CA THR A 6 -24.42 -8.10 15.87
C THR A 6 -23.40 -7.48 14.93
N THR A 7 -22.12 -7.55 15.31
CA THR A 7 -21.01 -7.17 14.44
C THR A 7 -21.09 -8.07 13.21
N VAL A 8 -21.65 -7.56 12.13
CA VAL A 8 -21.61 -8.21 10.82
C VAL A 8 -20.15 -8.27 10.39
N GLU A 9 -19.63 -9.46 10.15
CA GLU A 9 -18.27 -9.62 9.62
C GLU A 9 -18.22 -8.99 8.22
N ARG A 10 -17.65 -7.79 8.12
CA ARG A 10 -17.46 -7.07 6.86
C ARG A 10 -16.04 -7.30 6.36
N THR A 11 -15.94 -8.00 5.24
CA THR A 11 -14.67 -8.21 4.53
C THR A 11 -14.58 -7.25 3.35
N PHE A 12 -13.48 -6.51 3.27
CA PHE A 12 -13.14 -5.68 2.12
C PHE A 12 -11.94 -6.30 1.38
N THR A 13 -12.13 -6.66 0.11
CA THR A 13 -11.07 -7.19 -0.75
C THR A 13 -10.80 -6.21 -1.89
N HIS A 14 -9.54 -5.86 -2.09
CA HIS A 14 -9.11 -4.99 -3.17
C HIS A 14 -7.93 -5.61 -3.91
N SER A 15 -8.04 -5.74 -5.23
CA SER A 15 -6.93 -6.19 -6.09
C SER A 15 -6.26 -4.97 -6.69
N PHE A 16 -4.92 -4.94 -6.64
CA PHE A 16 -4.13 -3.84 -7.18
C PHE A 16 -2.77 -4.37 -7.67
N THR A 17 -2.12 -3.60 -8.53
CA THR A 17 -0.81 -3.90 -9.13
C THR A 17 0.30 -3.06 -8.50
N VAL A 18 1.55 -3.30 -8.90
CA VAL A 18 2.72 -2.54 -8.40
C VAL A 18 2.66 -1.03 -8.74
N ARG A 19 1.85 -0.64 -9.74
CA ARG A 19 1.72 0.75 -10.19
C ARG A 19 0.61 1.52 -9.50
N ASP A 20 -0.31 0.81 -8.87
CA ASP A 20 -1.48 1.40 -8.24
C ASP A 20 -1.11 1.95 -6.85
N SER A 21 -1.74 3.07 -6.49
CA SER A 21 -1.67 3.55 -5.11
C SER A 21 -2.51 2.68 -4.19
N PHE A 22 -2.09 2.54 -2.94
CA PHE A 22 -2.89 1.81 -1.96
C PHE A 22 -4.25 2.48 -1.73
N PRO A 23 -5.33 1.69 -1.56
CA PRO A 23 -6.66 2.24 -1.38
C PRO A 23 -6.82 2.90 -0.01
N THR A 24 -7.75 3.84 0.07
CA THR A 24 -8.30 4.29 1.35
C THR A 24 -9.32 3.25 1.82
N VAL A 25 -9.16 2.74 3.04
CA VAL A 25 -10.02 1.68 3.59
C VAL A 25 -10.89 2.23 4.73
N PRO A 26 -12.21 1.94 4.74
CA PRO A 26 -13.07 2.29 5.86
C PRO A 26 -12.83 1.31 7.02
N ILE A 27 -12.69 1.84 8.23
CA ILE A 27 -12.62 1.08 9.46
C ILE A 27 -13.95 1.22 10.19
N PRO A 28 -14.72 0.13 10.32
CA PRO A 28 -15.94 0.15 11.09
C PRO A 28 -15.59 0.40 12.56
N LEU A 29 -16.17 1.46 13.13
CA LEU A 29 -16.14 1.74 14.56
C LEU A 29 -17.40 1.14 15.21
N THR A 30 -17.78 1.61 16.39
CA THR A 30 -19.07 1.22 16.99
C THR A 30 -20.24 1.72 16.13
N GLU A 31 -21.41 1.10 16.24
CA GLU A 31 -22.60 1.46 15.44
C GLU A 31 -23.04 2.93 15.62
N GLU A 32 -22.61 3.56 16.71
CA GLU A 32 -22.96 4.93 17.09
C GLU A 32 -21.91 5.96 16.59
N GLU A 33 -20.81 5.50 16.00
CA GLU A 33 -19.71 6.33 15.54
C GLU A 33 -19.58 6.34 14.01
N PRO A 34 -19.27 7.49 13.40
CA PRO A 34 -19.05 7.56 11.96
C PRO A 34 -17.82 6.72 11.55
N GLU A 35 -17.93 5.97 10.46
CA GLU A 35 -16.82 5.17 9.94
C GLU A 35 -15.60 6.04 9.65
N LEU A 36 -14.44 5.63 10.15
CA LEU A 36 -13.17 6.32 9.91
C LEU A 36 -12.49 5.74 8.66
N ALA A 37 -12.12 6.61 7.72
CA ALA A 37 -11.35 6.20 6.55
C ALA A 37 -9.84 6.33 6.80
N ILE A 38 -9.07 5.27 6.52
CA ILE A 38 -7.60 5.28 6.61
C ILE A 38 -7.01 5.31 5.21
N ASP A 39 -6.22 6.35 4.92
CA ASP A 39 -5.37 6.42 3.73
C ASP A 39 -4.11 5.56 3.92
N LEU A 40 -4.14 4.34 3.36
CA LEU A 40 -3.02 3.40 3.47
C LEU A 40 -1.78 3.88 2.70
N GLN A 41 -1.96 4.65 1.63
CA GLN A 41 -0.84 5.19 0.84
C GLN A 41 -0.02 6.17 1.68
N ALA A 42 -0.69 7.09 2.38
CA ALA A 42 -0.04 8.05 3.26
C ALA A 42 0.69 7.36 4.43
N VAL A 43 0.05 6.35 5.05
CA VAL A 43 0.65 5.57 6.14
C VAL A 43 1.92 4.87 5.66
N PHE A 44 1.86 4.17 4.53
CA PHE A 44 3.00 3.45 3.95
C PHE A 44 4.14 4.40 3.63
N ALA A 45 3.87 5.50 2.90
CA ALA A 45 4.89 6.48 2.54
C ALA A 45 5.58 7.08 3.79
N GLY A 46 4.80 7.35 4.85
CA GLY A 46 5.33 7.82 6.12
C GLY A 46 6.28 6.82 6.79
N VAL A 47 5.93 5.54 6.82
CA VAL A 47 6.80 4.48 7.37
C VAL A 47 8.05 4.32 6.50
N TYR A 48 7.89 4.27 5.17
CA TYR A 48 8.97 4.11 4.22
C TYR A 48 10.04 5.20 4.37
N GLY A 49 9.60 6.47 4.45
CA GLY A 49 10.48 7.62 4.65
C GLY A 49 11.20 7.59 5.98
N ARG A 50 10.49 7.34 7.09
CA ARG A 50 11.08 7.31 8.44
C ARG A 50 12.09 6.18 8.63
N SER A 51 11.84 5.02 8.03
CA SER A 51 12.76 3.86 8.05
C SER A 51 13.99 4.04 7.17
N ARG A 52 14.00 5.06 6.30
CA ARG A 52 15.07 5.35 5.32
C ARG A 52 15.40 4.15 4.45
N TYR A 53 14.37 3.45 3.96
CA TYR A 53 14.60 2.25 3.13
C TYR A 53 15.38 2.54 1.87
N HIS A 54 15.20 3.72 1.26
CA HIS A 54 16.01 4.19 0.13
C HIS A 54 17.53 4.21 0.41
N GLN A 55 17.97 4.22 1.67
CA GLN A 55 19.40 4.19 2.04
C GLN A 55 19.88 2.79 2.44
N ARG A 56 18.94 1.88 2.76
CA ARG A 56 19.24 0.56 3.34
C ARG A 56 19.06 -0.57 2.34
N ILE A 57 18.27 -0.34 1.30
CA ILE A 57 17.95 -1.31 0.27
C ILE A 57 18.46 -0.73 -1.05
N ASP A 58 19.34 -1.49 -1.70
CA ASP A 58 19.79 -1.17 -3.05
C ASP A 58 18.72 -1.64 -4.05
N TYR A 59 17.88 -0.70 -4.49
CA TYR A 59 16.82 -0.94 -5.47
C TYR A 59 17.33 -1.05 -6.91
N GLY A 60 18.62 -0.81 -7.16
CA GLY A 60 19.25 -1.04 -8.46
C GLY A 60 19.65 -2.50 -8.68
N GLN A 61 19.61 -3.35 -7.63
CA GLN A 61 19.87 -4.78 -7.76
C GLN A 61 18.78 -5.46 -8.62
N PRO A 62 19.13 -6.53 -9.35
CA PRO A 62 18.16 -7.30 -10.10
C PRO A 62 17.07 -7.86 -9.18
N LEU A 63 15.81 -7.77 -9.61
CA LEU A 63 14.68 -8.30 -8.86
C LEU A 63 14.82 -9.83 -8.70
N PRO A 64 14.55 -10.38 -7.51
CA PRO A 64 14.50 -11.82 -7.33
C PRO A 64 13.35 -12.41 -8.17
N PRO A 65 13.46 -13.67 -8.63
CA PRO A 65 12.38 -14.32 -9.37
C PRO A 65 11.09 -14.41 -8.53
N PRO A 66 9.90 -14.37 -9.15
CA PRO A 66 9.66 -14.33 -10.60
C PRO A 66 9.91 -12.95 -11.22
N ASN A 67 10.30 -12.95 -12.49
CA ASN A 67 10.48 -11.72 -13.25
C ASN A 67 9.15 -10.97 -13.39
N LEU A 68 9.24 -9.63 -13.42
CA LEU A 68 8.11 -8.78 -13.76
C LEU A 68 7.70 -8.98 -15.22
N GLU A 69 6.43 -8.70 -15.51
CA GLU A 69 5.97 -8.54 -16.88
C GLU A 69 6.77 -7.42 -17.58
N PRO A 70 7.03 -7.51 -18.89
CA PRO A 70 7.91 -6.56 -19.60
C PRO A 70 7.51 -5.10 -19.43
N ALA A 71 6.20 -4.83 -19.36
CA ALA A 71 5.69 -3.48 -19.17
C ALA A 71 5.99 -2.94 -17.75
N ASP A 72 5.95 -3.80 -16.73
CA ASP A 72 6.24 -3.42 -15.33
C ASP A 72 7.74 -3.22 -15.15
N GLN A 73 8.55 -4.07 -15.77
CA GLN A 73 10.00 -3.91 -15.79
C GLN A 73 10.41 -2.55 -16.38
N ALA A 74 9.88 -2.20 -17.55
CA ALA A 74 10.18 -0.91 -18.19
C ALA A 74 9.74 0.30 -17.34
N TRP A 75 8.65 0.17 -16.59
CA TRP A 75 8.19 1.20 -15.66
C TRP A 75 9.14 1.35 -14.46
N VAL A 76 9.60 0.25 -13.86
CA VAL A 76 10.61 0.27 -12.78
C VAL A 76 11.91 0.92 -13.26
N GLU A 77 12.39 0.55 -14.44
CA GLU A 77 13.61 1.12 -15.02
C GLU A 77 13.50 2.64 -15.23
N GLN A 78 12.34 3.12 -15.69
CA GLN A 78 12.07 4.56 -15.81
C GLN A 78 12.08 5.27 -14.44
N LEU A 79 11.50 4.66 -13.41
CA LEU A 79 11.51 5.22 -12.05
C LEU A 79 12.91 5.31 -11.46
N LEU A 80 13.72 4.26 -11.63
CA LEU A 80 15.10 4.25 -11.15
C LEU A 80 15.97 5.27 -11.91
N ALA A 81 15.78 5.43 -13.22
CA ALA A 81 16.48 6.43 -14.01
C ALA A 81 16.19 7.88 -13.55
N VAL A 82 15.00 8.15 -13.02
CA VAL A 82 14.64 9.46 -12.46
C VAL A 82 15.28 9.69 -11.08
N GLY A 83 15.53 8.64 -10.31
CA GLY A 83 16.12 8.72 -8.96
C GLY A 83 17.63 8.99 -8.93
N GLU A 84 18.36 8.58 -9.96
CA GLU A 84 19.83 8.69 -10.07
C GLU A 84 20.36 10.08 -10.49
N GLY A 85 19.50 11.11 -10.49
CA GLY A 85 19.79 12.45 -11.02
C GLY A 85 19.80 13.61 -10.01
N ASN A 86 19.87 13.35 -8.70
CA ASN A 86 19.85 14.39 -7.66
C ASN A 86 20.91 14.19 -6.56
#